data_AF-A0A6A7GCT3-F1
#
_entry.id   AF-A0A6A7GCT3-F1
#
_cell.length_a   1.000
_cell.length_b   1.000
_cell.length_c   1.000
_cell.angle_alpha   90.00
_cell.angle_beta   90.00
_cell.angle_gamma   90.00
#
_symmetry.space_group_name_H-M   'P 1'
#
loop_
_entity.id
_entity.type
_entity.pdbx_description
1 polymer ?
#
loop_
_entity_poly.entity_id
_entity_poly.type
_entity_poly.pdbx_seq_one_letter_code
_entity_poly.pdbx_strand_id
1 'polypeptide(L)'
;MMFPIQPGASAGPFQIGMSLPDAITVIQKRGMALRSAKIAYNSEEISADDITISLTKHPIRFRFESSSQRLKLIDITNPTNIKLSYDGTEICGDNSSTFADIYRTFGPTFPGNFCPNRRIYSLIYPGIAALFQMPESYTHRDGVLPDSRKDPSPKLCRIFIFHGEHPNKLSLPPITFDHRDFQQISVLINRGIYLTKYQKLIQFGSTVQDVLSDLGRPTCEFHKGSDQMRIHSFSNEPSNSPSAGSYRDYFYNYFHSGLDILFDGVTHSVKKFILHTNLVGRPDFNVYHKCNFFIDPEKNSQYCKEVKNINSDSKWNEIRSVFGKPSRPFVRKHPVESFKSSQFYAFEGAVFEIALEKYIASLTLFEADSLIPFCELPEPKIQPQSSSVRHTRISSRPSAR
;
A
#
# COMPACT_ATOMS: atom_id res chain seq x y z
N MET A 1 10.43 22.72 -20.32
CA MET A 1 9.07 22.27 -19.96
C MET A 1 8.57 23.19 -18.87
N MET A 2 7.41 23.82 -19.08
CA MET A 2 6.78 24.68 -18.06
C MET A 2 5.89 23.83 -17.15
N PHE A 3 5.99 24.04 -15.85
CA PHE A 3 5.16 23.39 -14.83
C PHE A 3 4.19 24.42 -14.26
N PRO A 4 2.90 24.38 -14.64
CA PRO A 4 1.90 25.21 -13.99
C PRO A 4 1.78 24.79 -12.53
N ILE A 5 1.76 25.74 -11.61
CA ILE A 5 1.58 25.50 -10.18
C ILE A 5 0.20 26.00 -9.76
N GLN A 6 -0.43 25.25 -8.86
CA GLN A 6 -1.66 25.65 -8.21
C GLN A 6 -1.44 25.50 -6.70
N PRO A 7 -1.33 26.61 -5.94
CA PRO A 7 -1.21 26.58 -4.49
C PRO A 7 -2.27 25.68 -3.87
N GLY A 8 -1.87 24.84 -2.92
CA GLY A 8 -2.81 23.92 -2.27
C GLY A 8 -3.06 22.61 -3.01
N ALA A 9 -2.75 22.54 -4.32
CA ALA A 9 -3.32 21.54 -5.19
C ALA A 9 -2.30 20.79 -6.06
N SER A 10 -1.43 21.46 -6.83
CA SER A 10 -0.61 20.74 -7.81
C SER A 10 0.64 21.49 -8.31
N ALA A 11 1.56 20.72 -8.89
CA ALA A 11 2.63 21.22 -9.76
C ALA A 11 2.70 20.36 -11.03
N GLY A 12 2.28 20.92 -12.16
CA GLY A 12 2.09 20.21 -13.41
C GLY A 12 1.14 19.02 -13.24
N PRO A 13 1.53 17.79 -13.61
CA PRO A 13 0.68 16.61 -13.47
C PRO A 13 0.61 16.05 -12.05
N PHE A 14 1.42 16.57 -11.11
CA PHE A 14 1.51 16.03 -9.76
C PHE A 14 0.54 16.75 -8.85
N GLN A 15 -0.49 16.04 -8.38
CA GLN A 15 -1.54 16.56 -7.52
C GLN A 15 -1.27 16.17 -6.07
N ILE A 16 -1.35 17.14 -5.16
CA ILE A 16 -1.35 16.88 -3.73
C ILE A 16 -2.51 15.93 -3.42
N GLY A 17 -2.23 14.87 -2.68
CA GLY A 17 -3.17 13.79 -2.37
C GLY A 17 -3.16 12.61 -3.33
N MET A 18 -2.46 12.69 -4.48
CA MET A 18 -2.35 11.53 -5.39
C MET A 18 -1.54 10.39 -4.76
N SER A 19 -1.80 9.16 -5.20
CA SER A 19 -1.09 7.99 -4.67
C SER A 19 0.37 7.91 -5.17
N LEU A 20 1.21 7.22 -4.41
CA LEU A 20 2.59 6.93 -4.78
C LEU A 20 2.69 6.19 -6.14
N PRO A 21 1.87 5.15 -6.43
CA PRO A 21 1.90 4.50 -7.73
C PRO A 21 1.43 5.38 -8.90
N ASP A 22 0.46 6.27 -8.69
CA ASP A 22 0.03 7.23 -9.71
C ASP A 22 1.17 8.19 -10.06
N ALA A 23 1.89 8.69 -9.05
CA ALA A 23 3.02 9.59 -9.27
C ALA A 23 4.14 8.88 -10.04
N ILE A 24 4.43 7.62 -9.71
CA ILE A 24 5.40 6.79 -10.44
C ILE A 24 4.94 6.59 -11.89
N THR A 25 3.65 6.32 -12.11
CA THR A 25 3.06 6.18 -13.45
C THR A 25 3.21 7.47 -14.27
N VAL A 26 2.96 8.64 -13.67
CA VAL A 26 3.18 9.95 -14.32
C VAL A 26 4.64 10.13 -14.73
N ILE A 27 5.58 9.78 -13.85
CA ILE A 27 7.03 9.86 -14.12
C ILE A 27 7.42 8.92 -15.27
N GLN A 28 6.92 7.69 -15.29
CA GLN A 28 7.19 6.70 -16.33
C GLN A 28 6.64 7.11 -17.70
N LYS A 29 5.39 7.61 -17.75
CA LYS A 29 4.70 7.99 -19.00
C LYS A 29 5.31 9.22 -19.68
N ARG A 30 5.88 10.16 -18.93
CA ARG A 30 6.44 11.42 -19.49
C ARG A 30 7.83 11.29 -20.13
N GLY A 31 8.29 10.07 -20.42
CA GLY A 31 9.44 9.82 -21.29
C GLY A 31 10.77 10.36 -20.76
N MET A 32 11.71 10.71 -21.66
CA MET A 32 13.07 11.16 -21.32
C MET A 32 13.13 12.37 -20.39
N ALA A 33 12.06 13.18 -20.32
CA ALA A 33 12.01 14.39 -19.53
C ALA A 33 12.09 14.10 -18.02
N LEU A 34 11.42 13.07 -17.49
CA LEU A 34 11.35 12.79 -16.05
C LEU A 34 11.96 11.43 -15.64
N ARG A 35 12.51 10.67 -16.59
CA ARG A 35 12.87 9.24 -16.47
C ARG A 35 13.96 8.84 -15.47
N SER A 36 14.51 9.78 -14.71
CA SER A 36 15.50 9.45 -13.69
C SER A 36 15.03 10.01 -12.35
N ALA A 37 14.64 9.09 -11.48
CA ALA A 37 14.12 9.36 -10.14
C ALA A 37 14.75 8.39 -9.14
N LYS A 38 14.94 8.86 -7.92
CA LYS A 38 15.40 8.06 -6.77
C LYS A 38 14.27 7.99 -5.75
N ILE A 39 13.98 6.79 -5.27
CA ILE A 39 13.05 6.56 -4.17
C ILE A 39 13.88 6.38 -2.90
N ALA A 40 13.52 7.08 -1.83
CA ALA A 40 14.12 6.90 -0.51
C ALA A 40 13.03 6.74 0.55
N TYR A 41 13.28 5.85 1.50
CA TYR A 41 12.39 5.50 2.60
C TYR A 41 13.26 5.01 3.77
N ASN A 42 12.71 5.03 4.98
CA ASN A 42 13.38 4.46 6.15
C ASN A 42 13.21 2.93 6.15
N SER A 43 14.31 2.21 5.96
CA SER A 43 14.31 0.74 5.89
C SER A 43 14.30 0.06 7.26
N GLU A 44 14.59 0.79 8.34
CA GLU A 44 14.54 0.29 9.72
C GLU A 44 13.13 0.44 10.31
N GLU A 45 12.53 1.62 10.10
CA GLU A 45 11.19 1.97 10.55
C GLU A 45 10.39 2.63 9.42
N ILE A 46 9.66 1.83 8.63
CA ILE A 46 8.92 2.27 7.43
C ILE A 46 7.88 3.34 7.75
N SER A 47 7.34 3.32 8.96
CA SER A 47 6.30 4.26 9.40
C SER A 47 6.86 5.60 9.89
N ALA A 48 8.14 5.68 10.26
CA ALA A 48 8.71 6.85 10.94
C ALA A 48 8.92 8.06 10.02
N ASP A 49 9.36 7.81 8.78
CA ASP A 49 9.70 8.85 7.83
C ASP A 49 8.84 8.77 6.57
N ASP A 50 8.70 9.92 5.90
CA ASP A 50 8.04 10.00 4.61
C ASP A 50 8.79 9.21 3.53
N ILE A 51 8.02 8.62 2.62
CA ILE A 51 8.57 8.09 1.37
C ILE A 51 8.84 9.28 0.45
N THR A 52 10.03 9.35 -0.13
CA THR A 52 10.38 10.45 -1.04
C THR A 52 10.73 9.94 -2.43
N ILE A 53 10.26 10.67 -3.44
CA ILE A 53 10.72 10.51 -4.83
C ILE A 53 11.44 11.80 -5.21
N SER A 54 12.75 11.72 -5.48
CA SER A 54 13.53 12.84 -5.99
C SER A 54 13.81 12.64 -7.48
N LEU A 55 13.42 13.61 -8.31
CA LEU A 55 13.86 13.63 -9.70
C LEU A 55 15.36 13.99 -9.73
N THR A 56 16.17 13.27 -10.49
CA THR A 56 17.63 13.48 -10.51
C THR A 56 18.05 14.54 -11.51
N LYS A 57 17.22 14.77 -12.54
CA LYS A 57 17.46 15.77 -13.60
C LYS A 57 16.71 17.08 -13.39
N HIS A 58 15.78 17.11 -12.45
CA HIS A 58 14.97 18.29 -12.11
C HIS A 58 15.02 18.49 -10.61
N PRO A 59 14.98 19.73 -10.12
CA PRO A 59 15.13 19.97 -8.70
C PRO A 59 13.77 19.84 -7.98
N ILE A 60 13.03 18.76 -8.27
CA ILE A 60 11.74 18.47 -7.67
C ILE A 60 11.85 17.20 -6.83
N ARG A 61 11.37 17.29 -5.60
CA ARG A 61 11.19 16.19 -4.67
C ARG A 61 9.73 16.10 -4.26
N PHE A 62 9.21 14.89 -4.25
CA PHE A 62 7.87 14.55 -3.80
C PHE A 62 7.99 13.86 -2.45
N ARG A 63 7.19 14.25 -1.47
CA ARG A 63 7.09 13.55 -0.17
C ARG A 63 5.70 12.98 0.01
N PHE A 64 5.66 11.68 0.23
CA PHE A 64 4.46 10.90 0.47
C PHE A 64 4.41 10.53 1.95
N GLU A 65 3.23 10.64 2.55
CA GLU A 65 3.00 10.12 3.89
C GLU A 65 3.21 8.60 3.91
N SER A 66 3.90 8.06 4.92
CA SER A 66 4.21 6.64 5.03
C SER A 66 2.97 5.73 5.14
N SER A 67 1.97 6.17 5.91
CA SER A 67 0.73 5.42 6.16
C SER A 67 -0.19 5.39 4.94
N SER A 68 -0.55 6.55 4.38
CA SER A 68 -1.46 6.58 3.22
C SER A 68 -0.77 6.43 1.87
N GLN A 69 0.54 6.61 1.81
CA GLN A 69 1.30 6.71 0.56
C GLN A 69 0.75 7.77 -0.40
N ARG A 70 0.16 8.84 0.15
CA ARG A 70 -0.36 9.98 -0.61
C ARG A 70 0.60 11.15 -0.59
N LEU A 71 0.69 11.86 -1.71
CA LEU A 71 1.57 13.02 -1.88
C LEU A 71 1.14 14.14 -0.95
N LYS A 72 1.97 14.55 0.01
CA LYS A 72 1.66 15.64 0.95
C LYS A 72 2.46 16.92 0.73
N LEU A 73 3.62 16.82 0.08
CA LEU A 73 4.46 17.97 -0.23
C LEU A 73 5.17 17.79 -1.57
N ILE A 74 5.11 18.82 -2.40
CA ILE A 74 5.98 19.01 -3.55
C ILE A 74 7.01 20.06 -3.16
N ASP A 75 8.27 19.68 -3.24
CA ASP A 75 9.43 20.43 -2.79
C ASP A 75 10.33 20.73 -4.00
N ILE A 76 10.34 21.99 -4.43
CA ILE A 76 11.09 22.44 -5.58
C ILE A 76 12.29 23.24 -5.06
N THR A 77 13.48 22.66 -5.13
CA THR A 77 14.73 23.35 -4.81
C THR A 77 15.23 24.12 -6.02
N ASN A 78 16.09 25.11 -5.80
CA ASN A 78 16.75 25.90 -6.85
C ASN A 78 15.88 26.15 -8.10
N PRO A 79 14.79 26.93 -7.98
CA PRO A 79 13.77 27.04 -9.01
C PRO A 79 14.25 27.74 -10.29
N THR A 80 15.50 28.20 -10.38
CA THR A 80 16.09 28.77 -11.61
C THR A 80 16.25 27.75 -12.73
N ASN A 81 16.30 26.46 -12.40
CA ASN A 81 16.53 25.38 -13.38
C ASN A 81 15.21 24.73 -13.83
N ILE A 82 14.07 25.35 -13.52
CA ILE A 82 12.74 24.86 -13.88
C ILE A 82 11.81 26.03 -14.20
N LYS A 83 11.07 25.92 -15.30
CA LYS A 83 10.07 26.94 -15.67
C LYS A 83 8.78 26.67 -14.91
N LEU A 84 8.38 27.58 -14.02
CA LEU A 84 7.13 27.51 -13.25
C LEU A 84 6.19 28.63 -13.66
N SER A 85 4.89 28.36 -13.73
CA SER A 85 3.89 29.39 -14.00
C SER A 85 2.69 29.30 -13.07
N TYR A 86 2.07 30.43 -12.77
CA TYR A 86 0.83 30.53 -12.01
C TYR A 86 -0.12 31.45 -12.77
N ASP A 87 -1.35 30.98 -12.98
CA ASP A 87 -2.38 31.71 -13.73
C ASP A 87 -1.87 32.27 -15.07
N GLY A 88 -1.14 31.43 -15.82
CA GLY A 88 -0.55 31.81 -17.10
C GLY A 88 0.71 32.69 -17.03
N THR A 89 1.07 33.21 -15.86
CA THR A 89 2.25 34.07 -15.66
C THR A 89 3.45 33.25 -15.23
N GLU A 90 4.60 33.44 -15.88
CA GLU A 90 5.87 32.78 -15.50
C GLU A 90 6.38 33.37 -14.18
N ILE A 91 6.55 32.51 -13.17
CA ILE A 91 7.10 32.90 -11.85
C ILE A 91 8.60 32.64 -11.81
N CYS A 92 9.02 31.51 -12.35
CA CYS A 92 10.41 31.04 -12.33
C CYS A 92 10.81 30.58 -13.73
N GLY A 93 12.06 30.84 -14.11
CA GLY A 93 12.62 30.43 -15.39
C GLY A 93 14.09 30.79 -15.50
N ASP A 94 14.50 31.29 -16.67
CA ASP A 94 15.92 31.45 -17.03
C ASP A 94 16.64 32.55 -16.19
N ASN A 95 15.87 33.40 -15.49
CA ASN A 95 16.36 34.40 -14.55
C ASN A 95 15.99 34.04 -13.10
N SER A 96 16.83 34.41 -12.14
CA SER A 96 16.55 34.18 -10.72
C SER A 96 15.37 35.04 -10.25
N SER A 97 14.26 34.40 -9.88
CA SER A 97 13.10 35.08 -9.29
C SER A 97 13.45 35.70 -7.94
N THR A 98 12.94 36.90 -7.70
CA THR A 98 13.19 37.65 -6.47
C THR A 98 12.00 37.63 -5.53
N PHE A 99 12.19 38.12 -4.31
CA PHE A 99 11.09 38.41 -3.39
C PHE A 99 10.01 39.31 -4.01
N ALA A 100 10.42 40.32 -4.79
CA ALA A 100 9.50 41.25 -5.45
C ALA A 100 8.58 40.55 -6.45
N ASP A 101 9.12 39.58 -7.20
CA ASP A 101 8.37 38.87 -8.25
C ASP A 101 7.30 37.95 -7.64
N ILE A 102 7.65 37.24 -6.57
CA ILE A 102 6.72 36.38 -5.84
C ILE A 102 5.64 37.21 -5.15
N TYR A 103 6.01 38.32 -4.51
CA TYR A 103 5.06 39.22 -3.84
C TYR A 103 4.11 39.89 -4.84
N ARG A 104 4.60 40.25 -6.03
CA ARG A 104 3.76 40.76 -7.12
C ARG A 104 2.78 39.72 -7.64
N THR A 105 3.20 38.45 -7.69
CA THR A 105 2.40 37.36 -8.23
C THR A 105 1.28 36.91 -7.29
N PHE A 106 1.60 36.66 -6.03
CA PHE A 106 0.62 36.15 -5.05
C PHE A 106 -0.06 37.25 -4.23
N GLY A 107 0.42 38.49 -4.34
CA GLY A 107 -0.13 39.63 -3.63
C GLY A 107 0.37 39.75 -2.19
N PRO A 108 -0.23 40.67 -1.42
CA PRO A 108 0.19 40.95 -0.05
C PRO A 108 -0.08 39.77 0.88
N THR A 109 0.82 39.58 1.83
CA THR A 109 0.70 38.56 2.89
C THR A 109 1.36 39.07 4.17
N PHE A 110 1.17 38.35 5.27
CA PHE A 110 1.81 38.65 6.53
C PHE A 110 3.35 38.50 6.44
N PRO A 111 4.10 39.28 7.22
CA PRO A 111 5.52 39.04 7.44
C PRO A 111 5.77 37.58 7.82
N GLY A 112 6.79 37.01 7.19
CA GLY A 112 7.18 35.63 7.34
C GLY A 112 8.27 35.44 8.38
N ASN A 113 8.86 34.25 8.41
CA ASN A 113 9.86 33.89 9.42
C ASN A 113 11.27 33.97 8.84
N PHE A 114 12.20 34.58 9.58
CA PHE A 114 13.61 34.56 9.25
C PHE A 114 14.35 33.50 10.06
N CYS A 115 15.18 32.70 9.39
CA CYS A 115 16.10 31.76 10.01
C CYS A 115 17.54 32.29 9.90
N PRO A 116 18.10 32.90 10.96
CA PRO A 116 19.43 33.53 10.92
C PRO A 116 20.54 32.56 10.52
N ASN A 117 20.53 31.34 11.07
CA ASN A 117 21.57 30.33 10.84
C ASN A 117 21.71 29.94 9.37
N ARG A 118 20.61 29.97 8.61
CA ARG A 118 20.59 29.64 7.18
C ARG A 118 20.50 30.88 6.28
N ARG A 119 20.28 32.07 6.88
CA ARG A 119 19.91 33.31 6.19
C ARG A 119 18.75 33.09 5.22
N ILE A 120 17.74 32.33 5.64
CA ILE A 120 16.55 32.05 4.82
C ILE A 120 15.37 32.81 5.40
N TYR A 121 14.67 33.56 4.56
CA TYR A 121 13.38 34.14 4.88
C TYR A 121 12.27 33.32 4.20
N SER A 122 11.26 32.87 4.95
CA SER A 122 10.13 32.12 4.43
C SER A 122 8.89 33.01 4.32
N LEU A 123 8.35 33.14 3.11
CA LEU A 123 7.07 33.79 2.83
C LEU A 123 6.01 32.71 2.61
N ILE A 124 4.89 32.81 3.31
CA ILE A 124 3.90 31.73 3.39
C ILE A 124 2.55 32.26 2.93
N TYR A 125 1.90 31.49 2.07
CA TYR A 125 0.53 31.66 1.62
C TYR A 125 -0.22 30.34 1.85
N PRO A 126 -1.55 30.35 1.87
CA PRO A 126 -2.32 29.11 1.86
C PRO A 126 -1.90 28.20 0.70
N GLY A 127 -1.39 27.03 1.04
CA GLY A 127 -0.99 25.98 0.11
C GLY A 127 0.31 26.19 -0.68
N ILE A 128 1.05 27.28 -0.45
CA ILE A 128 2.37 27.49 -1.04
C ILE A 128 3.30 28.30 -0.10
N ALA A 129 4.56 27.92 -0.01
CA ALA A 129 5.58 28.69 0.69
C ALA A 129 6.81 28.91 -0.19
N ALA A 130 7.30 30.14 -0.23
CA ALA A 130 8.48 30.55 -0.97
C ALA A 130 9.61 30.91 0.01
N LEU A 131 10.79 30.33 -0.19
CA LEU A 131 11.96 30.58 0.64
C LEU A 131 12.99 31.38 -0.15
N PHE A 132 13.51 32.42 0.49
CA PHE A 132 14.46 33.35 -0.11
C PHE A 132 15.78 33.31 0.62
N GLN A 133 16.86 33.21 -0.13
CA GLN A 133 18.21 33.40 0.38
C GLN A 133 18.44 34.90 0.59
N MET A 134 18.74 35.29 1.83
CA MET A 134 18.96 36.68 2.21
C MET A 134 20.43 37.08 2.05
N PRO A 135 20.72 38.31 1.59
CA PRO A 135 22.07 38.91 1.61
C PRO A 135 22.69 38.98 3.01
N GLU A 136 24.02 39.11 3.09
CA GLU A 136 24.74 39.33 4.36
C GLU A 136 24.38 40.66 5.02
N SER A 137 24.09 41.67 4.22
CA SER A 137 23.66 42.98 4.68
C SER A 137 22.23 43.01 5.22
N TYR A 138 21.46 41.93 5.09
CA TYR A 138 20.07 41.89 5.55
C TYR A 138 19.99 41.86 7.07
N THR A 139 19.40 42.91 7.65
CA THR A 139 19.03 42.97 9.06
C THR A 139 17.54 42.67 9.20
N HIS A 140 17.21 41.57 9.86
CA HIS A 140 15.81 41.22 10.12
C HIS A 140 15.16 42.18 11.13
N ARG A 141 13.89 42.49 10.91
CA ARG A 141 13.04 43.20 11.86
C ARG A 141 11.72 42.45 11.95
N ASP A 142 11.33 42.07 13.15
CA ASP A 142 10.10 41.32 13.38
C ASP A 142 8.89 42.11 12.88
N GLY A 143 7.96 41.42 12.19
CA GLY A 143 6.77 42.05 11.64
C GLY A 143 7.02 42.96 10.43
N VAL A 144 8.22 42.96 9.84
CA VAL A 144 8.55 43.78 8.67
C VAL A 144 8.95 42.91 7.48
N LEU A 145 8.31 43.13 6.33
CA LEU A 145 8.67 42.47 5.09
C LEU A 145 10.05 42.94 4.59
N PRO A 146 10.83 42.06 3.95
CA PRO A 146 12.05 42.45 3.25
C PRO A 146 11.78 43.59 2.25
N ASP A 147 12.62 44.62 2.29
CA ASP A 147 12.56 45.71 1.33
C ASP A 147 13.04 45.22 -0.04
N SER A 148 12.10 45.06 -0.96
CA SER A 148 12.34 44.57 -2.31
C SER A 148 13.14 45.54 -3.20
N ARG A 149 13.38 46.78 -2.73
CA ARG A 149 14.11 47.82 -3.46
C ARG A 149 15.60 47.85 -3.12
N LYS A 150 16.05 47.12 -2.10
CA LYS A 150 17.47 47.07 -1.70
C LYS A 150 18.24 46.04 -2.55
N ASP A 151 19.44 46.43 -2.95
CA ASP A 151 20.40 45.59 -3.66
C ASP A 151 21.44 45.02 -2.65
N PRO A 152 21.68 43.69 -2.60
CA PRO A 152 21.07 42.63 -3.40
C PRO A 152 19.65 42.30 -2.97
N SER A 153 18.76 42.11 -3.96
CA SER A 153 17.41 41.61 -3.67
C SER A 153 17.47 40.14 -3.20
N PRO A 154 16.64 39.74 -2.22
CA PRO A 154 16.53 38.34 -1.83
C PRO A 154 16.16 37.45 -3.02
N LYS A 155 16.89 36.34 -3.17
CA LYS A 155 16.72 35.40 -4.29
C LYS A 155 15.91 34.20 -3.86
N LEU A 156 14.91 33.83 -4.66
CA LEU A 156 14.12 32.62 -4.43
C LEU A 156 15.03 31.39 -4.54
N CYS A 157 15.05 30.55 -3.51
CA CYS A 157 15.89 29.34 -3.47
C CYS A 157 15.08 28.05 -3.36
N ARG A 158 13.81 28.12 -2.92
CA ARG A 158 12.95 26.93 -2.77
C ARG A 158 11.47 27.30 -2.75
N ILE A 159 10.63 26.42 -3.30
CA ILE A 159 9.17 26.49 -3.23
C ILE A 159 8.64 25.19 -2.63
N PHE A 160 7.66 25.31 -1.73
CA PHE A 160 6.85 24.23 -1.20
C PHE A 160 5.41 24.38 -1.66
N ILE A 161 4.83 23.32 -2.22
CA ILE A 161 3.39 23.24 -2.51
C ILE A 161 2.82 22.11 -1.67
N PHE A 162 1.80 22.42 -0.88
CA PHE A 162 1.21 21.51 0.11
C PHE A 162 -0.27 21.83 0.30
N HIS A 163 -1.03 20.94 0.92
CA HIS A 163 -2.40 21.21 1.31
C HIS A 163 -2.48 21.77 2.74
N GLY A 164 -3.32 22.80 2.93
CA GLY A 164 -3.51 23.51 4.19
C GLY A 164 -2.81 24.88 4.23
N GLU A 165 -2.75 25.47 5.43
CA GLU A 165 -2.33 26.87 5.59
C GLU A 165 -0.82 27.05 5.81
N HIS A 166 -0.14 26.08 6.42
CA HIS A 166 1.24 26.25 6.86
C HIS A 166 2.11 24.99 6.65
N PRO A 167 3.37 25.13 6.15
CA PRO A 167 4.24 23.99 5.83
C PRO A 167 4.70 23.17 7.03
N ASN A 168 4.58 23.70 8.26
CA ASN A 168 4.91 22.96 9.50
C ASN A 168 3.77 22.04 9.97
N LYS A 169 2.55 22.22 9.44
CA LYS A 169 1.38 21.41 9.77
C LYS A 169 0.78 20.89 8.46
N LEU A 170 1.56 20.05 7.77
CA LEU A 170 1.13 19.44 6.52
C LEU A 170 -0.11 18.57 6.79
N SER A 171 -1.12 18.75 5.96
CA SER A 171 -2.33 17.94 5.95
C SER A 171 -2.52 17.34 4.57
N LEU A 172 -3.19 16.20 4.50
CA LEU A 172 -3.60 15.62 3.22
C LEU A 172 -4.99 16.14 2.86
N PRO A 173 -5.26 16.40 1.57
CA PRO A 173 -6.61 16.75 1.14
C PRO A 173 -7.54 15.57 1.42
N PRO A 174 -8.82 15.84 1.77
CA PRO A 174 -9.81 14.79 1.97
C PRO A 174 -9.89 13.84 0.77
N ILE A 175 -10.17 12.56 1.04
CA ILE A 175 -10.45 11.60 -0.02
C ILE A 175 -11.83 11.95 -0.59
N THR A 176 -11.90 12.41 -1.83
CA THR A 176 -13.17 12.75 -2.48
C THR A 176 -13.93 11.49 -2.89
N PHE A 177 -15.24 11.63 -3.16
CA PHE A 177 -16.07 10.51 -3.62
C PHE A 177 -15.61 9.93 -4.96
N ASP A 178 -15.01 10.73 -5.83
CA ASP A 178 -14.53 10.27 -7.13
C ASP A 178 -13.19 9.53 -7.06
N HIS A 179 -12.40 9.76 -6.01
CA HIS A 179 -11.14 9.04 -5.80
C HIS A 179 -11.41 7.64 -5.24
N ARG A 180 -11.20 6.62 -6.07
CA ARG A 180 -11.28 5.20 -5.67
C ARG A 180 -10.10 4.75 -4.80
N ASP A 181 -9.03 5.54 -4.78
CA ASP A 181 -7.79 5.21 -4.10
C ASP A 181 -7.89 5.38 -2.58
N PHE A 182 -7.24 4.47 -1.85
CA PHE A 182 -7.09 4.50 -0.39
C PHE A 182 -8.40 4.50 0.42
N GLN A 183 -9.50 4.03 -0.19
CA GLN A 183 -10.74 3.76 0.54
C GLN A 183 -10.52 2.75 1.66
N GLN A 184 -11.19 2.98 2.80
CA GLN A 184 -11.14 2.07 3.94
C GLN A 184 -11.97 0.80 3.72
N ILE A 185 -11.35 -0.37 3.95
CA ILE A 185 -11.98 -1.71 3.86
C ILE A 185 -12.05 -2.34 5.26
N SER A 186 -13.26 -2.62 5.75
CA SER A 186 -13.43 -3.36 7.01
C SER A 186 -13.37 -4.86 6.74
N VAL A 187 -12.49 -5.54 7.46
CA VAL A 187 -12.30 -6.99 7.38
C VAL A 187 -13.27 -7.68 8.33
N LEU A 188 -14.01 -8.66 7.81
CA LEU A 188 -14.92 -9.51 8.57
C LEU A 188 -14.46 -10.96 8.38
N ILE A 189 -13.72 -11.49 9.35
CA ILE A 189 -13.10 -12.82 9.28
C ILE A 189 -14.18 -13.90 9.12
N ASN A 190 -13.92 -14.90 8.26
CA ASN A 190 -14.87 -15.92 7.83
C ASN A 190 -16.16 -15.40 7.19
N ARG A 191 -16.25 -14.11 6.86
CA ARG A 191 -17.44 -13.52 6.22
C ARG A 191 -17.11 -12.81 4.91
N GLY A 192 -16.06 -12.01 4.86
CA GLY A 192 -15.62 -11.27 3.67
C GLY A 192 -15.11 -9.86 3.98
N ILE A 193 -15.42 -8.91 3.10
CA ILE A 193 -14.97 -7.51 3.21
C ILE A 193 -16.13 -6.52 3.10
N TYR A 194 -16.07 -5.45 3.88
CA TYR A 194 -17.03 -4.35 3.82
C TYR A 194 -16.37 -3.06 3.34
N LEU A 195 -16.86 -2.56 2.21
CA LEU A 195 -16.41 -1.36 1.52
C LEU A 195 -17.08 -0.14 2.17
N THR A 196 -16.40 0.47 3.14
CA THR A 196 -16.97 1.52 4.01
C THR A 196 -17.55 2.71 3.24
N LYS A 197 -16.87 3.16 2.19
CA LYS A 197 -17.30 4.31 1.37
C LYS A 197 -18.59 4.05 0.59
N TYR A 198 -18.76 2.84 0.06
CA TYR A 198 -19.92 2.45 -0.74
C TYR A 198 -21.01 1.77 0.09
N GLN A 199 -20.72 1.46 1.36
CA GLN A 199 -21.58 0.69 2.25
C GLN A 199 -21.98 -0.66 1.65
N LYS A 200 -21.01 -1.33 1.02
CA LYS A 200 -21.20 -2.61 0.33
C LYS A 200 -20.47 -3.74 1.05
N LEU A 201 -21.14 -4.88 1.18
CA LEU A 201 -20.58 -6.09 1.75
C LEU A 201 -20.36 -7.11 0.62
N ILE A 202 -19.11 -7.53 0.42
CA ILE A 202 -18.77 -8.62 -0.49
C ILE A 202 -18.34 -9.80 0.38
N GLN A 203 -19.10 -10.90 0.29
CA GLN A 203 -18.93 -12.05 1.16
C GLN A 203 -18.25 -13.21 0.42
N PHE A 204 -17.79 -14.20 1.18
CA PHE A 204 -17.54 -15.52 0.60
C PHE A 204 -18.84 -16.05 -0.02
N GLY A 205 -18.75 -16.72 -1.17
CA GLY A 205 -19.90 -17.15 -1.94
C GLY A 205 -20.58 -16.09 -2.81
N SER A 206 -20.26 -14.79 -2.66
CA SER A 206 -20.76 -13.75 -3.59
C SER A 206 -20.40 -14.10 -5.03
N THR A 207 -21.32 -13.85 -5.97
CA THR A 207 -21.09 -14.17 -7.39
C THR A 207 -20.18 -13.13 -8.04
N VAL A 208 -19.61 -13.47 -9.19
CA VAL A 208 -18.90 -12.48 -10.05
C VAL A 208 -19.78 -11.27 -10.34
N GLN A 209 -21.08 -11.47 -10.58
CA GLN A 209 -21.99 -10.38 -10.94
C GLN A 209 -22.17 -9.41 -9.76
N ASP A 210 -22.26 -9.90 -8.54
CA ASP A 210 -22.31 -9.07 -7.33
C ASP A 210 -21.03 -8.23 -7.21
N VAL A 211 -19.87 -8.87 -7.39
CA VAL A 211 -18.57 -8.19 -7.30
C VAL A 211 -18.42 -7.12 -8.38
N LEU A 212 -18.80 -7.41 -9.63
CA LEU A 212 -18.75 -6.43 -10.73
C LEU A 212 -19.74 -5.28 -10.51
N SER A 213 -20.91 -5.55 -9.92
CA SER A 213 -21.88 -4.52 -9.58
C SER A 213 -21.36 -3.57 -8.51
N ASP A 214 -20.64 -4.08 -7.51
CA ASP A 214 -20.18 -3.28 -6.37
C ASP A 214 -18.80 -2.62 -6.58
N LEU A 215 -17.87 -3.26 -7.29
CA LEU A 215 -16.51 -2.76 -7.53
C LEU A 215 -16.27 -2.27 -8.95
N GLY A 216 -17.12 -2.66 -9.91
CA GLY A 216 -16.86 -2.48 -11.33
C GLY A 216 -15.84 -3.49 -11.89
N ARG A 217 -15.40 -3.24 -13.12
CA ARG A 217 -14.44 -4.10 -13.82
C ARG A 217 -13.11 -4.21 -13.08
N PRO A 218 -12.49 -5.40 -13.03
CA PRO A 218 -11.14 -5.54 -12.49
C PRO A 218 -10.12 -4.83 -13.37
N THR A 219 -8.95 -4.56 -12.80
CA THR A 219 -7.81 -4.02 -13.56
C THR A 219 -7.13 -5.11 -14.38
N CYS A 220 -7.10 -6.34 -13.85
CA CYS A 220 -6.56 -7.51 -14.53
C CYS A 220 -7.34 -8.78 -14.14
N GLU A 221 -7.35 -9.76 -15.02
CA GLU A 221 -7.90 -11.10 -14.78
C GLU A 221 -6.81 -12.14 -14.97
N PHE A 222 -6.71 -13.10 -14.04
CA PHE A 222 -5.67 -14.13 -14.08
C PHE A 222 -6.22 -15.51 -13.71
N HIS A 223 -6.11 -16.48 -14.62
CA HIS A 223 -6.53 -17.86 -14.35
C HIS A 223 -5.40 -18.66 -13.70
N LYS A 224 -5.70 -19.33 -12.59
CA LYS A 224 -4.72 -20.14 -11.85
C LYS A 224 -4.23 -21.28 -12.73
N GLY A 225 -2.92 -21.54 -12.70
CA GLY A 225 -2.30 -22.72 -13.31
C GLY A 225 -2.64 -24.01 -12.55
N SER A 226 -1.89 -25.09 -12.79
CA SER A 226 -2.03 -26.32 -11.99
C SER A 226 -1.76 -26.02 -10.51
N ASP A 227 -2.76 -26.31 -9.68
CA ASP A 227 -2.69 -26.06 -8.24
C ASP A 227 -1.81 -27.12 -7.56
N GLN A 228 -0.56 -26.77 -7.25
CA GLN A 228 0.37 -27.68 -6.59
C GLN A 228 -0.08 -28.10 -5.19
N MET A 229 -1.07 -27.41 -4.60
CA MET A 229 -1.65 -27.71 -3.28
C MET A 229 -2.96 -28.52 -3.33
N ARG A 230 -3.45 -28.93 -4.52
CA ARG A 230 -4.65 -29.78 -4.67
C ARG A 230 -4.52 -31.16 -4.03
N ILE A 231 -3.31 -31.60 -3.69
CA ILE A 231 -3.09 -32.86 -2.96
C ILE A 231 -3.69 -32.88 -1.55
N HIS A 232 -4.07 -31.71 -1.01
CA HIS A 232 -4.66 -31.59 0.32
C HIS A 232 -6.20 -31.44 0.29
N SER A 233 -6.80 -31.23 -0.88
CA SER A 233 -8.26 -31.29 -1.03
C SER A 233 -8.67 -32.74 -1.23
N PHE A 234 -9.36 -33.33 -0.26
CA PHE A 234 -10.01 -34.65 -0.39
C PHE A 234 -11.21 -34.55 -1.35
N SER A 235 -10.95 -34.41 -2.65
CA SER A 235 -11.96 -34.67 -3.68
C SER A 235 -11.78 -36.12 -4.16
N ASN A 236 -12.72 -36.99 -3.80
CA ASN A 236 -12.78 -38.41 -4.20
C ASN A 236 -13.13 -38.62 -5.70
N GLU A 237 -12.93 -37.62 -6.55
CA GLU A 237 -13.25 -37.72 -7.98
C GLU A 237 -12.06 -38.30 -8.76
N PRO A 238 -12.22 -39.46 -9.43
CA PRO A 238 -11.14 -40.09 -10.18
C PRO A 238 -10.69 -39.18 -11.34
N SER A 239 -9.37 -39.05 -11.47
CA SER A 239 -8.65 -38.16 -12.39
C SER A 239 -8.77 -38.49 -13.89
N ASN A 240 -9.83 -39.19 -14.32
CA ASN A 240 -10.00 -39.70 -15.69
C ASN A 240 -11.19 -39.08 -16.47
N SER A 241 -11.78 -37.99 -15.98
CA SER A 241 -12.82 -37.26 -16.73
C SER A 241 -12.18 -36.27 -17.73
N PRO A 242 -12.49 -36.34 -19.05
CA PRO A 242 -11.94 -35.44 -20.08
C PRO A 242 -12.28 -33.95 -19.90
N SER A 243 -13.17 -33.63 -18.95
CA SER A 243 -13.66 -32.29 -18.59
C SER A 243 -12.89 -31.62 -17.44
N ALA A 244 -11.92 -32.31 -16.81
CA ALA A 244 -11.13 -31.79 -15.68
C ALA A 244 -10.21 -30.59 -16.05
N GLY A 245 -10.14 -30.21 -17.32
CA GLY A 245 -9.36 -29.08 -17.82
C GLY A 245 -10.06 -27.72 -17.86
N SER A 246 -11.40 -27.66 -17.71
CA SER A 246 -12.17 -26.45 -18.10
C SER A 246 -12.43 -25.43 -17.00
N TYR A 247 -12.44 -25.82 -15.73
CA TYR A 247 -12.89 -24.96 -14.63
C TYR A 247 -11.73 -24.71 -13.67
N ARG A 248 -10.99 -23.62 -13.91
CA ARG A 248 -9.86 -23.20 -13.08
C ARG A 248 -10.24 -21.94 -12.32
N ASP A 249 -10.00 -21.95 -11.02
CA ASP A 249 -10.11 -20.76 -10.19
C ASP A 249 -9.32 -19.60 -10.83
N TYR A 250 -9.85 -18.40 -10.71
CA TYR A 250 -9.28 -17.21 -11.34
C TYR A 250 -9.40 -15.99 -10.44
N PHE A 251 -8.48 -15.06 -10.63
CA PHE A 251 -8.39 -13.83 -9.87
C PHE A 251 -8.95 -12.67 -10.66
N TYR A 252 -9.71 -11.83 -9.98
CA TYR A 252 -9.89 -10.43 -10.34
C TYR A 252 -8.94 -9.59 -9.50
N ASN A 253 -8.06 -8.85 -10.16
CA ASN A 253 -7.09 -7.98 -9.51
C ASN A 253 -7.55 -6.52 -9.62
N TYR A 254 -7.77 -5.88 -8.48
CA TYR A 254 -8.09 -4.47 -8.34
C TYR A 254 -6.86 -3.72 -7.82
N PHE A 255 -5.88 -3.50 -8.71
CA PHE A 255 -4.58 -2.91 -8.35
C PHE A 255 -4.73 -1.56 -7.64
N HIS A 256 -5.67 -0.71 -8.06
CA HIS A 256 -5.93 0.59 -7.44
C HIS A 256 -6.49 0.53 -6.00
N SER A 257 -7.02 -0.62 -5.59
CA SER A 257 -7.54 -0.86 -4.23
C SER A 257 -6.61 -1.73 -3.39
N GLY A 258 -5.54 -2.28 -3.97
CA GLY A 258 -4.70 -3.28 -3.33
C GLY A 258 -5.47 -4.55 -2.98
N LEU A 259 -6.40 -4.98 -3.85
CA LEU A 259 -7.31 -6.10 -3.59
C LEU A 259 -7.26 -7.13 -4.71
N ASP A 260 -7.07 -8.40 -4.36
CA ASP A 260 -7.36 -9.52 -5.24
C ASP A 260 -8.54 -10.33 -4.71
N ILE A 261 -9.39 -10.80 -5.62
CA ILE A 261 -10.52 -11.68 -5.32
C ILE A 261 -10.35 -12.95 -6.13
N LEU A 262 -10.25 -14.09 -5.46
CA LEU A 262 -10.24 -15.41 -6.09
C LEU A 262 -11.67 -15.91 -6.22
N PHE A 263 -12.04 -16.32 -7.42
CA PHE A 263 -13.29 -17.00 -7.71
C PHE A 263 -13.07 -18.49 -7.91
N ASP A 264 -14.06 -19.27 -7.51
CA ASP A 264 -14.17 -20.67 -7.88
C ASP A 264 -14.36 -20.83 -9.38
N GLY A 265 -13.59 -21.74 -9.98
CA GLY A 265 -13.68 -22.00 -11.41
C GLY A 265 -14.99 -22.66 -11.84
N VAL A 266 -15.73 -23.28 -10.92
CA VAL A 266 -16.99 -24.00 -11.20
C VAL A 266 -18.19 -23.14 -10.82
N THR A 267 -18.22 -22.64 -9.59
CA THR A 267 -19.38 -21.87 -9.08
C THR A 267 -19.32 -20.39 -9.40
N HIS A 268 -18.18 -19.88 -9.88
CA HIS A 268 -17.96 -18.44 -10.12
C HIS A 268 -18.30 -17.58 -8.90
N SER A 269 -17.98 -18.10 -7.71
CA SER A 269 -18.23 -17.44 -6.44
C SER A 269 -16.93 -17.13 -5.70
N VAL A 270 -16.94 -16.10 -4.87
CA VAL A 270 -15.75 -15.67 -4.14
C VAL A 270 -15.30 -16.74 -3.14
N LYS A 271 -14.02 -17.11 -3.20
CA LYS A 271 -13.35 -18.06 -2.28
C LYS A 271 -12.35 -17.40 -1.36
N LYS A 272 -11.72 -16.31 -1.80
CA LYS A 272 -10.58 -15.71 -1.10
C LYS A 272 -10.44 -14.24 -1.45
N PHE A 273 -10.05 -13.45 -0.46
CA PHE A 273 -9.60 -12.07 -0.63
C PHE A 273 -8.12 -11.97 -0.30
N ILE A 274 -7.36 -11.14 -1.02
CA ILE A 274 -5.97 -10.81 -0.70
C ILE A 274 -5.83 -9.29 -0.69
N LEU A 275 -5.43 -8.73 0.45
CA LEU A 275 -5.28 -7.30 0.68
C LEU A 275 -3.79 -6.96 0.74
N HIS A 276 -3.31 -6.11 -0.16
CA HIS A 276 -1.90 -5.77 -0.32
C HIS A 276 -1.58 -4.40 0.26
N THR A 277 -0.45 -4.26 0.96
CA THR A 277 -0.08 -3.00 1.65
C THR A 277 0.93 -2.14 0.89
N ASN A 278 1.35 -2.56 -0.30
CA ASN A 278 2.34 -1.86 -1.15
C ASN A 278 3.61 -1.43 -0.40
N LEU A 279 4.21 -2.32 0.39
CA LEU A 279 5.45 -2.03 1.12
C LEU A 279 6.62 -1.71 0.17
N VAL A 280 7.38 -0.67 0.49
CA VAL A 280 8.60 -0.32 -0.25
C VAL A 280 9.70 -1.35 0.07
N GLY A 281 10.56 -1.65 -0.91
CA GLY A 281 11.65 -2.62 -0.74
C GLY A 281 11.21 -4.07 -0.92
N ARG A 282 10.07 -4.28 -1.59
CA ARG A 282 9.50 -5.57 -1.92
C ARG A 282 9.50 -5.82 -3.43
N PRO A 283 9.51 -7.09 -3.89
CA PRO A 283 9.45 -7.40 -5.33
C PRO A 283 8.15 -6.94 -6.00
N ASP A 284 7.05 -6.94 -5.25
CA ASP A 284 5.70 -6.55 -5.66
C ASP A 284 5.39 -5.06 -5.39
N PHE A 285 6.39 -4.27 -4.98
CA PHE A 285 6.22 -2.83 -4.80
C PHE A 285 5.80 -2.17 -6.11
N ASN A 286 4.83 -1.26 -6.02
CA ASN A 286 4.25 -0.52 -7.14
C ASN A 286 3.46 -1.37 -8.15
N VAL A 287 3.15 -2.63 -7.82
CA VAL A 287 2.12 -3.40 -8.54
C VAL A 287 0.74 -3.00 -8.07
N TYR A 288 0.58 -2.76 -6.76
CA TYR A 288 -0.67 -2.41 -6.11
C TYR A 288 -0.60 -1.02 -5.49
N HIS A 289 -1.76 -0.36 -5.36
CA HIS A 289 -1.95 0.70 -4.38
C HIS A 289 -2.03 0.06 -2.99
N LYS A 290 -1.73 0.84 -1.95
CA LYS A 290 -1.87 0.37 -0.58
C LYS A 290 -3.34 0.20 -0.22
N CYS A 291 -3.73 -0.99 0.22
CA CYS A 291 -5.05 -1.27 0.75
C CYS A 291 -5.17 -0.70 2.18
N ASN A 292 -6.14 0.19 2.40
CA ASN A 292 -6.45 0.79 3.68
C ASN A 292 -7.43 -0.11 4.47
N PHE A 293 -7.01 -1.33 4.80
CA PHE A 293 -7.87 -2.24 5.55
C PHE A 293 -7.79 -2.01 7.06
N PHE A 294 -8.86 -2.36 7.76
CA PHE A 294 -8.89 -2.45 9.22
C PHE A 294 -9.71 -3.65 9.70
N ILE A 295 -9.28 -4.21 10.83
CA ILE A 295 -9.96 -5.28 11.54
C ILE A 295 -10.47 -4.67 12.86
N ASP A 296 -11.78 -4.57 12.94
CA ASP A 296 -12.50 -4.12 14.13
C ASP A 296 -12.69 -5.33 15.07
N PRO A 297 -12.13 -5.32 16.28
CA PRO A 297 -12.24 -6.44 17.21
C PRO A 297 -13.67 -6.67 17.68
N GLU A 298 -14.54 -5.66 17.69
CA GLU A 298 -15.95 -5.86 18.09
C GLU A 298 -16.70 -6.69 17.05
N LYS A 299 -16.44 -6.42 15.76
CA LYS A 299 -17.02 -7.17 14.64
C LYS A 299 -16.37 -8.54 14.41
N ASN A 300 -15.23 -8.78 15.04
CA ASN A 300 -14.44 -10.01 14.94
C ASN A 300 -14.16 -10.62 16.33
N SER A 301 -15.07 -10.44 17.28
CA SER A 301 -14.88 -10.77 18.70
C SER A 301 -14.56 -12.24 18.95
N GLN A 302 -15.02 -13.15 18.08
CA GLN A 302 -14.69 -14.58 18.14
C GLN A 302 -13.20 -14.87 17.85
N TYR A 303 -12.55 -13.99 17.08
CA TYR A 303 -11.18 -14.19 16.59
C TYR A 303 -10.16 -13.27 17.28
N CYS A 304 -10.62 -12.16 17.87
CA CYS A 304 -9.81 -11.18 18.58
C CYS A 304 -9.87 -11.41 20.10
N LYS A 305 -8.73 -11.72 20.71
CA LYS A 305 -8.55 -11.91 22.16
C LYS A 305 -8.41 -10.59 22.91
N GLU A 306 -7.99 -9.53 22.23
CA GLU A 306 -7.83 -8.19 22.80
C GLU A 306 -8.65 -7.18 21.98
N VAL A 307 -9.21 -6.18 22.67
CA VAL A 307 -9.97 -5.08 22.05
C VAL A 307 -8.99 -4.00 21.57
N LYS A 308 -8.23 -4.33 20.52
CA LYS A 308 -7.32 -3.40 19.84
C LYS A 308 -7.51 -3.51 18.33
N ASN A 309 -7.70 -2.36 17.69
CA ASN A 309 -7.83 -2.27 16.23
C ASN A 309 -6.52 -2.66 15.53
N ILE A 310 -6.63 -3.49 14.50
CA ILE A 310 -5.52 -3.82 13.59
C ILE A 310 -5.79 -3.15 12.25
N ASN A 311 -4.78 -2.54 11.65
CA ASN A 311 -4.87 -1.91 10.32
C ASN A 311 -3.67 -2.29 9.45
N SER A 312 -3.61 -1.75 8.22
CA SER A 312 -2.54 -2.02 7.26
C SER A 312 -1.13 -1.67 7.73
N ASP A 313 -1.00 -0.81 8.75
CA ASP A 313 0.28 -0.36 9.34
C ASP A 313 0.62 -1.07 10.66
N SER A 314 -0.28 -1.91 11.17
CA SER A 314 -0.06 -2.65 12.41
C SER A 314 1.17 -3.56 12.30
N LYS A 315 1.91 -3.64 13.40
CA LYS A 315 3.13 -4.47 13.49
C LYS A 315 2.80 -5.89 13.92
N TRP A 316 3.65 -6.84 13.56
CA TRP A 316 3.49 -8.25 13.88
C TRP A 316 3.20 -8.52 15.37
N ASN A 317 3.87 -7.81 16.28
CA ASN A 317 3.65 -7.97 17.72
C ASN A 317 2.22 -7.61 18.16
N GLU A 318 1.61 -6.62 17.51
CA GLU A 318 0.23 -6.20 17.79
C GLU A 318 -0.77 -7.23 17.27
N ILE A 319 -0.53 -7.77 16.08
CA ILE A 319 -1.33 -8.85 15.50
C ILE A 319 -1.29 -10.07 16.44
N ARG A 320 -0.10 -10.43 16.94
CA ARG A 320 0.06 -11.56 17.85
C ARG A 320 -0.64 -11.34 19.19
N SER A 321 -0.69 -10.12 19.71
CA SER A 321 -1.41 -9.82 20.94
C SER A 321 -2.92 -9.97 20.73
N VAL A 322 -3.44 -9.42 19.64
CA VAL A 322 -4.87 -9.47 19.30
C VAL A 322 -5.34 -10.87 18.92
N PHE A 323 -4.63 -11.61 18.07
CA PHE A 323 -5.07 -12.92 17.58
C PHE A 323 -4.52 -14.11 18.39
N GLY A 324 -3.55 -13.87 19.27
CA GLY A 324 -2.89 -14.92 20.04
C GLY A 324 -1.90 -15.75 19.24
N LYS A 325 -1.90 -17.07 19.46
CA LYS A 325 -0.89 -17.98 18.89
C LYS A 325 -1.26 -18.38 17.45
N PRO A 326 -0.43 -18.06 16.44
CA PRO A 326 -0.65 -18.50 15.07
C PRO A 326 -0.26 -19.97 14.85
N SER A 327 -0.53 -20.48 13.65
CA SER A 327 0.09 -21.69 13.12
C SER A 327 1.63 -21.60 13.02
N ARG A 328 2.29 -22.72 12.73
CA ARG A 328 3.73 -22.71 12.40
C ARG A 328 3.95 -21.89 11.12
N PRO A 329 4.88 -20.93 11.11
CA PRO A 329 5.06 -20.06 9.96
C PRO A 329 5.59 -20.82 8.75
N PHE A 330 5.04 -20.49 7.58
CA PHE A 330 5.62 -20.84 6.29
C PHE A 330 6.53 -19.72 5.82
N VAL A 331 7.73 -20.04 5.32
CA VAL A 331 8.73 -19.04 4.89
C VAL A 331 8.85 -19.03 3.37
N ARG A 332 8.61 -17.88 2.77
CA ARG A 332 8.86 -17.63 1.34
C ARG A 332 10.18 -16.89 1.16
N LYS A 333 11.16 -17.55 0.53
CA LYS A 333 12.39 -16.92 0.08
C LYS A 333 12.16 -16.27 -1.29
N HIS A 334 12.71 -15.09 -1.49
CA HIS A 334 12.65 -14.42 -2.79
C HIS A 334 13.87 -14.82 -3.65
N PRO A 335 13.72 -14.93 -4.98
CA PRO A 335 14.82 -15.32 -5.86
C PRO A 335 15.98 -14.32 -5.88
N VAL A 336 15.69 -13.04 -5.66
CA VAL A 336 16.69 -11.97 -5.64
C VAL A 336 17.18 -11.78 -4.22
N GLU A 337 18.49 -11.98 -4.00
CA GLU A 337 19.12 -11.94 -2.66
C GLU A 337 18.92 -10.63 -1.91
N SER A 338 18.74 -9.51 -2.62
CA SER A 338 18.49 -8.21 -2.01
C SER A 338 17.12 -8.11 -1.29
N PHE A 339 16.17 -9.00 -1.60
CA PHE A 339 14.85 -9.02 -0.95
C PHE A 339 14.81 -10.02 0.21
N LYS A 340 14.52 -9.51 1.42
CA LYS A 340 14.35 -10.36 2.60
C LYS A 340 13.12 -11.26 2.46
N SER A 341 13.24 -12.50 2.94
CA SER A 341 12.14 -13.46 2.96
C SER A 341 10.92 -12.95 3.73
N SER A 342 9.76 -13.51 3.40
CA SER A 342 8.52 -13.29 4.15
C SER A 342 8.05 -14.53 4.88
N GLN A 343 7.33 -14.29 5.98
CA GLN A 343 6.77 -15.33 6.84
C GLN A 343 5.25 -15.24 6.80
N PHE A 344 4.59 -16.37 6.62
CA PHE A 344 3.13 -16.48 6.58
C PHE A 344 2.64 -17.11 7.86
N TYR A 345 1.78 -16.41 8.58
CA TYR A 345 1.18 -16.85 9.83
C TYR A 345 -0.32 -17.04 9.62
N ALA A 346 -0.81 -18.27 9.79
CA ALA A 346 -2.23 -18.56 9.64
C ALA A 346 -2.94 -18.53 11.00
N PHE A 347 -4.14 -17.97 10.97
CA PHE A 347 -5.18 -18.01 11.98
C PHE A 347 -6.45 -18.58 11.35
N GLU A 348 -7.48 -18.80 12.15
CA GLU A 348 -8.78 -19.20 11.62
C GLU A 348 -9.34 -18.10 10.70
N GLY A 349 -9.58 -18.44 9.44
CA GLY A 349 -10.12 -17.54 8.41
C GLY A 349 -9.18 -16.43 7.90
N ALA A 350 -7.92 -16.37 8.36
CA ALA A 350 -6.98 -15.32 7.97
C ALA A 350 -5.52 -15.79 7.91
N VAL A 351 -4.75 -15.33 6.91
CA VAL A 351 -3.29 -15.49 6.85
C VAL A 351 -2.63 -14.13 6.70
N PHE A 352 -1.71 -13.80 7.61
CA PHE A 352 -0.87 -12.62 7.50
C PHE A 352 0.47 -12.98 6.87
N GLU A 353 0.81 -12.32 5.77
CA GLU A 353 2.19 -12.30 5.27
C GLU A 353 2.94 -11.17 5.97
N ILE A 354 3.97 -11.51 6.74
CA ILE A 354 4.86 -10.58 7.41
C ILE A 354 6.15 -10.46 6.60
N ALA A 355 6.50 -9.24 6.23
CA ALA A 355 7.76 -8.88 5.58
C ALA A 355 8.63 -8.05 6.52
N LEU A 356 9.95 -8.14 6.27
CA LEU A 356 10.97 -7.44 7.08
C LEU A 356 10.80 -7.73 8.59
N GLU A 357 10.29 -8.92 8.91
CA GLU A 357 10.04 -9.44 10.27
C GLU A 357 9.02 -8.65 11.11
N LYS A 358 8.45 -7.56 10.58
CA LYS A 358 7.66 -6.61 11.38
C LYS A 358 6.36 -6.16 10.74
N TYR A 359 6.31 -6.02 9.41
CA TYR A 359 5.22 -5.32 8.72
C TYR A 359 4.34 -6.28 7.93
N ILE A 360 3.04 -5.99 7.88
CA ILE A 360 2.10 -6.73 7.04
C ILE A 360 2.40 -6.39 5.57
N ALA A 361 2.76 -7.39 4.77
CA ALA A 361 2.86 -7.25 3.31
C ALA A 361 1.52 -7.54 2.64
N SER A 362 0.82 -8.56 3.13
CA SER A 362 -0.52 -8.90 2.68
C SER A 362 -1.35 -9.58 3.76
N LEU A 363 -2.67 -9.45 3.66
CA LEU A 363 -3.66 -10.18 4.45
C LEU A 363 -4.53 -11.00 3.52
N THR A 364 -4.50 -12.32 3.67
CA THR A 364 -5.37 -13.24 2.93
C THR A 364 -6.53 -13.67 3.81
N LEU A 365 -7.77 -13.53 3.32
CA LEU A 365 -8.97 -14.00 3.99
C LEU A 365 -9.54 -15.21 3.24
N PHE A 366 -9.97 -16.21 3.99
CA PHE A 366 -10.62 -17.40 3.45
C PHE A 366 -11.73 -17.83 4.42
N GLU A 367 -12.72 -18.57 3.91
CA GLU A 367 -13.69 -19.24 4.76
C GLU A 367 -13.03 -20.50 5.33
N ALA A 368 -12.84 -20.55 6.64
CA ALA A 368 -12.47 -21.78 7.32
C ALA A 368 -13.69 -22.69 7.25
N ASP A 369 -13.52 -23.87 6.65
CA ASP A 369 -14.53 -24.91 6.79
C ASP A 369 -14.79 -25.10 8.27
N SER A 370 -16.07 -25.13 8.68
CA SER A 370 -16.48 -25.56 10.02
C SER A 370 -16.21 -27.06 10.19
N LEU A 371 -14.94 -27.47 10.06
CA LEU A 371 -14.43 -28.78 10.36
C LEU A 371 -14.35 -28.85 11.88
N ILE A 372 -15.26 -29.67 12.42
CA ILE A 372 -15.24 -30.17 13.79
C ILE A 372 -13.77 -30.48 14.17
N PRO A 373 -13.23 -29.92 15.28
CA PRO A 373 -11.88 -30.22 15.68
C PRO A 373 -11.72 -31.73 15.87
N PHE A 374 -10.70 -32.29 15.24
CA PHE A 374 -10.35 -33.71 15.21
C PHE A 374 -9.81 -34.20 16.59
N CYS A 375 -10.51 -33.88 17.68
CA CYS A 375 -10.16 -34.28 19.04
C CYS A 375 -11.25 -35.10 19.76
N GLU A 376 -12.39 -35.40 19.12
CA GLU A 376 -13.45 -36.21 19.74
C GLU A 376 -13.92 -37.38 18.85
N LEU A 377 -13.01 -38.07 18.18
CA LEU A 377 -13.31 -39.43 17.71
C LEU A 377 -12.87 -40.41 18.81
N PRO A 378 -13.80 -41.12 19.48
CA PRO A 378 -13.41 -42.15 20.43
C PRO A 378 -12.58 -43.21 19.71
N GLU A 379 -11.40 -43.52 20.24
CA GLU A 379 -10.54 -44.58 19.70
C GLU A 379 -11.36 -45.88 19.55
N PRO A 380 -11.27 -46.57 18.40
CA PRO A 380 -11.90 -47.85 18.24
C PRO A 380 -11.29 -48.84 19.24
N LYS A 381 -12.09 -49.29 20.21
CA LYS A 381 -11.71 -50.36 21.14
C LYS A 381 -11.41 -51.62 20.35
N ILE A 382 -10.13 -51.91 20.13
CA ILE A 382 -9.67 -53.20 19.63
C ILE A 382 -9.85 -54.21 20.77
N GLN A 383 -10.91 -55.03 20.70
CA GLN A 383 -11.02 -56.23 21.51
C GLN A 383 -10.10 -57.32 20.93
N PRO A 384 -9.19 -57.92 21.71
CA PRO A 384 -8.41 -59.05 21.24
C PRO A 384 -9.31 -60.29 21.15
N GLN A 385 -9.61 -60.73 19.93
CA GLN A 385 -10.17 -62.06 19.71
C GLN A 385 -9.08 -63.12 19.92
N SER A 386 -9.24 -63.89 20.99
CA SER A 386 -8.57 -65.17 21.18
C SER A 386 -9.15 -66.20 20.21
N SER A 387 -8.32 -66.79 19.35
CA SER A 387 -8.64 -68.08 18.75
C SER A 387 -7.37 -68.91 18.55
N SER A 388 -7.25 -69.92 19.40
CA SER A 388 -6.35 -71.05 19.27
C SER A 388 -6.63 -71.83 17.99
N VAL A 389 -5.61 -72.12 17.17
CA VAL A 389 -5.63 -73.30 16.30
C VAL A 389 -4.25 -73.95 16.27
N ARG A 390 -4.28 -75.27 16.45
CA ARG A 390 -3.18 -76.21 16.71
C ARG A 390 -2.24 -76.43 15.53
N HIS A 391 -1.03 -76.82 15.89
CA HIS A 391 -0.01 -77.45 15.04
C HIS A 391 -0.51 -78.70 14.29
N THR A 392 -0.12 -78.80 13.01
CA THR A 392 0.24 -80.07 12.37
C THR A 392 1.37 -79.83 11.36
N ARG A 393 2.52 -80.47 11.59
CA ARG A 393 3.64 -80.64 10.64
C ARG A 393 3.29 -81.74 9.65
N ILE A 394 3.52 -81.55 8.34
CA ILE A 394 3.96 -82.62 7.42
C ILE A 394 4.98 -82.04 6.44
N SER A 395 6.01 -82.86 6.18
CA SER A 395 7.27 -82.59 5.51
C SER A 395 7.28 -82.90 3.99
N SER A 396 8.39 -82.49 3.37
CA SER A 396 9.15 -83.13 2.27
C SER A 396 8.72 -82.99 0.80
N ARG A 397 9.42 -82.05 0.12
CA ARG A 397 10.34 -82.22 -1.04
C ARG A 397 9.81 -82.67 -2.44
N PRO A 398 10.59 -82.41 -3.52
CA PRO A 398 10.10 -81.92 -4.82
C PRO A 398 10.23 -82.93 -5.98
N SER A 399 9.66 -82.62 -7.15
CA SER A 399 10.18 -83.10 -8.43
C SER A 399 9.81 -82.21 -9.62
N ALA A 400 10.75 -82.12 -10.55
CA ALA A 400 10.70 -81.41 -11.81
C ALA A 400 9.64 -81.93 -12.80
N ARG A 401 9.06 -81.00 -13.58
CA ARG A 401 9.18 -80.92 -15.04
C ARG A 401 8.68 -79.58 -15.53
#